data_AF-A0A5J6F3T7-F1
#
_entry.id   AF-A0A5J6F3T7-F1
#
_cell.length_a   1.000
_cell.length_b   1.000
_cell.length_c   1.000
_cell.angle_alpha   90.00
_cell.angle_beta   90.00
_cell.angle_gamma   90.00
#
_symmetry.space_group_name_H-M   'P 1'
#
loop_
_entity.id
_entity.type
_entity.pdbx_description
1 polymer ?
#
loop_
_entity_poly.entity_id
_entity_poly.type
_entity_poly.pdbx_seq_one_letter_code
_entity_poly.pdbx_strand_id
1 'polypeptide(L)' 'MVPGWVRLTSYANEAAGLPADVFAHQPQAVAEGHLKVPVAEVHHGLAQAPDAQDDAESGITPGKHVVVLDG' A
#
# COMPACT_ATOMS: atom_id res chain seq x y z
N MET A 1 7.79 -1.62 24.07
CA MET A 1 8.92 -1.87 23.15
C MET A 1 8.45 -2.86 22.11
N VAL A 2 8.20 -2.41 20.88
CA VAL A 2 7.81 -3.31 19.76
C VAL A 2 9.11 -3.73 19.05
N PRO A 3 9.34 -5.01 18.72
CA PRO A 3 10.58 -5.47 18.12
C PRO A 3 10.81 -4.81 16.76
N GLY A 4 12.01 -4.27 16.53
CA GLY A 4 12.37 -3.46 15.36
C GLY A 4 12.58 -4.19 14.04
N TRP A 5 12.18 -5.47 13.89
CA TRP A 5 12.50 -6.25 12.69
C TRP A 5 11.42 -7.29 12.31
N VAL A 6 10.19 -6.84 12.07
CA VAL A 6 9.24 -7.55 11.20
C VAL A 6 8.61 -6.52 10.26
N ARG A 7 9.35 -6.09 9.25
CA ARG A 7 8.78 -5.34 8.13
C ARG A 7 8.24 -6.37 7.13
N LEU A 8 6.98 -6.18 6.76
CA LEU A 8 6.11 -7.11 6.05
C LEU A 8 5.52 -8.26 6.91
N THR A 9 4.44 -7.97 7.63
CA THR A 9 3.42 -9.01 7.87
C THR A 9 2.56 -9.09 6.60
N SER A 10 2.98 -9.88 5.62
CA SER A 10 2.10 -10.22 4.50
C SER A 10 1.16 -11.32 4.95
N TYR A 11 -0.13 -11.00 5.07
CA TYR A 11 -1.15 -12.04 5.07
C TYR A 11 -1.34 -12.49 3.63
N ALA A 12 -0.53 -13.47 3.20
CA ALA A 12 -0.72 -14.17 1.94
C ALA A 12 -1.90 -15.15 2.09
N ASN A 13 -3.10 -14.62 2.26
CA ASN A 13 -4.31 -15.39 1.96
C ASN A 13 -4.65 -15.16 0.49
N GLU A 14 -5.30 -16.12 -0.16
CA GLU A 14 -5.82 -15.88 -1.52
C GLU A 14 -6.69 -14.62 -1.52
N ALA A 15 -6.71 -13.87 -2.63
CA ALA A 15 -7.52 -12.65 -2.78
C ALA A 15 -9.04 -12.87 -2.54
N ALA A 16 -9.48 -14.14 -2.43
CA ALA A 16 -10.82 -14.56 -2.05
C ALA A 16 -11.07 -14.65 -0.53
N GLY A 17 -10.05 -14.41 0.31
CA GLY A 17 -10.16 -14.56 1.77
C GLY A 17 -10.99 -13.49 2.48
N LEU A 18 -11.35 -12.42 1.79
CA LEU A 18 -12.22 -11.36 2.28
C LEU A 18 -13.55 -11.35 1.51
N PRO A 19 -14.70 -11.37 2.21
CA PRO A 19 -15.98 -11.08 1.59
C PRO A 19 -15.95 -9.76 0.81
N ALA A 20 -16.60 -9.73 -0.35
CA ALA A 20 -16.51 -8.59 -1.28
C ALA A 20 -17.04 -7.28 -0.68
N ASP A 21 -18.03 -7.36 0.20
CA ASP A 21 -18.57 -6.23 0.95
C ASP A 21 -17.55 -5.65 1.94
N VAL A 22 -16.80 -6.51 2.62
CA VAL A 22 -15.71 -6.09 3.53
C VAL A 22 -14.57 -5.44 2.74
N PHE A 23 -14.20 -6.02 1.58
CA PHE A 23 -13.20 -5.41 0.71
C PHE A 23 -13.65 -4.06 0.16
N ALA A 24 -14.90 -3.94 -0.30
CA ALA A 24 -15.44 -2.74 -0.92
C ALA A 24 -15.61 -1.56 0.05
N HIS A 25 -15.74 -1.83 1.36
CA HIS A 25 -15.95 -0.80 2.37
C HIS A 25 -14.87 0.29 2.35
N GLN A 26 -13.59 -0.09 2.23
CA GLN A 26 -12.49 0.87 2.28
C GLN A 26 -12.37 1.72 0.99
N PRO A 27 -12.37 1.16 -0.23
CA PRO A 27 -12.41 1.94 -1.47
C PRO A 27 -13.62 2.88 -1.54
N GLN A 28 -14.79 2.45 -1.07
CA GLN A 28 -15.98 3.29 -1.04
C GLN A 28 -15.80 4.49 -0.10
N ALA A 29 -15.27 4.28 1.11
CA ALA A 29 -14.97 5.39 2.03
C ALA A 29 -13.95 6.38 1.45
N VAL A 30 -13.00 5.92 0.62
CA VAL A 30 -12.08 6.80 -0.12
C VAL A 30 -12.82 7.59 -1.20
N ALA A 31 -13.67 6.93 -1.99
CA ALA A 31 -14.45 7.56 -3.04
C ALA A 31 -15.42 8.63 -2.49
N GLU A 32 -16.01 8.38 -1.34
CA GLU A 32 -16.90 9.30 -0.63
C GLU A 32 -16.14 10.41 0.13
N GLY A 33 -14.80 10.36 0.16
CA GLY A 33 -13.95 11.35 0.82
C GLY A 33 -13.89 11.21 2.35
N HIS A 34 -14.48 10.16 2.91
CA HIS A 34 -14.43 9.84 4.34
C HIS A 34 -13.05 9.32 4.78
N LEU A 35 -12.30 8.70 3.86
CA LEU A 35 -10.94 8.23 4.07
C LEU A 35 -9.98 8.90 3.09
N LYS A 36 -8.91 9.50 3.59
CA LYS A 36 -7.81 10.01 2.76
C LYS A 36 -6.68 8.98 2.72
N VAL A 37 -6.25 8.61 1.51
CA VAL A 37 -5.05 7.77 1.34
C VAL A 37 -3.84 8.70 1.27
N PRO A 38 -2.91 8.65 2.24
CA PRO A 38 -1.72 9.47 2.20
C PRO A 38 -0.73 8.85 1.19
N VAL A 39 -0.79 9.28 -0.07
CA VAL A 39 0.21 8.91 -1.08
C VAL A 39 1.46 9.74 -0.82
N ALA A 40 2.56 9.07 -0.51
CA ALA A 40 3.87 9.67 -0.26
C ALA A 40 4.56 10.01 -1.58
N GLU A 41 4.61 9.02 -2.48
CA GLU A 41 5.27 9.13 -3.77
C GLU A 41 4.61 8.20 -4.81
N VAL A 42 4.74 8.56 -6.08
CA VAL A 42 4.26 7.79 -7.21
C VAL A 42 5.43 7.50 -8.15
N HIS A 43 5.73 6.22 -8.32
CA HIS A 43 6.72 5.67 -9.24
C HIS A 43 6.01 5.14 -10.49
N HIS A 44 6.71 5.10 -11.63
CA HIS A 44 6.16 4.73 -12.93
C HIS A 44 6.94 3.57 -13.56
N GLY A 45 6.21 2.52 -13.93
CA GLY A 45 6.74 1.30 -14.50
C GLY A 45 7.21 0.30 -13.44
N LEU A 46 7.04 -0.99 -13.75
CA LEU A 46 7.41 -2.09 -12.84
C LEU A 46 8.89 -2.08 -12.44
N ALA A 47 9.75 -1.54 -13.31
CA ALA A 47 11.18 -1.43 -13.05
C ALA A 47 11.50 -0.58 -11.81
N GLN A 48 10.60 0.33 -11.41
CA GLN A 48 10.78 1.18 -10.23
C GLN A 48 10.21 0.57 -8.93
N ALA A 49 9.68 -0.66 -8.97
CA ALA A 49 9.20 -1.33 -7.76
C ALA A 49 10.27 -1.54 -6.67
N PRO A 50 11.56 -1.82 -7.00
CA PRO A 50 12.62 -1.87 -5.99
C PRO A 50 12.82 -0.51 -5.31
N ASP A 51 12.90 0.58 -6.08
CA ASP A 51 13.07 1.93 -5.54
C ASP A 51 11.90 2.32 -4.62
N ALA A 52 10.66 2.02 -5.04
CA ALA A 52 9.47 2.26 -4.22
C ALA A 52 9.46 1.48 -2.89
N GLN A 53 10.05 0.27 -2.88
CA GLN A 53 10.19 -0.53 -1.66
C GLN A 53 11.26 0.06 -0.75
N ASP A 54 12.42 0.44 -1.31
CA ASP A 54 13.50 1.07 -0.55
C ASP A 54 13.02 2.38 0.10
N ASP A 55 12.25 3.19 -0.62
CA ASP A 55 11.66 4.43 -0.10
C ASP A 55 10.62 4.17 1.00
N ALA A 56 9.81 3.12 0.87
CA ALA A 56 8.88 2.69 1.92
C ALA A 56 9.60 2.21 3.18
N GLU A 57 10.76 1.57 3.02
CA GLU A 57 11.57 1.08 4.12
C GLU A 57 12.48 2.14 4.74
N SER A 58 12.80 3.21 4.01
CA SER A 58 13.64 4.32 4.50
C SER A 58 13.06 4.96 5.77
N GLY A 59 11.73 4.96 5.92
CA GLY A 59 11.02 5.63 7.01
C GLY A 59 11.10 7.16 6.95
N ILE A 60 11.64 7.72 5.86
CA ILE A 60 11.83 9.17 5.68
C ILE A 60 10.51 9.83 5.29
N THR A 61 9.79 9.26 4.33
CA THR A 61 8.52 9.79 3.83
C THR A 61 7.37 8.89 4.28
N PRO A 62 6.58 9.29 5.29
CA PRO A 62 5.46 8.50 5.76
C PRO A 62 4.30 8.54 4.75
N GLY A 63 3.76 7.37 4.43
CA GLY A 63 2.62 7.26 3.51
C GLY A 63 2.72 5.99 2.67
N LYS A 64 1.88 5.92 1.63
CA LYS A 64 1.88 4.85 0.63
C LYS A 64 2.75 5.27 -0.56
N HIS A 65 3.75 4.47 -0.87
CA HIS A 65 4.50 4.54 -2.12
C HIS A 65 3.77 3.70 -3.16
N VAL A 66 3.46 4.29 -4.32
CA VAL A 66 2.60 3.68 -5.34
C VAL A 66 3.40 3.50 -6.62
N VAL A 67 3.37 2.30 -7.20
CA VAL A 67 3.93 2.05 -8.54
C VAL A 67 2.77 1.97 -9.53
N VAL A 68 2.74 2.88 -10.48
CA VAL A 68 1.80 2.87 -11.62
C VAL A 68 2.45 2.10 -12.75
N LEU A 69 1.77 1.08 -13.26
CA LEU A 69 2.25 0.35 -14.43
C LEU A 69 1.82 1.09 -15.69
N ASP A 70 2.78 1.45 -16.53
CA ASP A 70 2.49 1.92 -17.89
C ASP A 70 2.01 0.71 -18.71
N GLY A 71 0.83 0.83 -19.33
CA GLY A 71 0.16 -0.23 -20.08
C GLY A 71 0.81 -0.54 -21.43
#